data_AF-A0A8H6QSA5-F1
#
_entry.id   AF-A0A8H6QSA5-F1
#
_cell.length_a   1.000
_cell.length_b   1.000
_cell.length_c   1.000
_cell.angle_alpha   90.00
_cell.angle_beta   90.00
_cell.angle_gamma   90.00
#
_symmetry.space_group_name_H-M   'P 1'
#
loop_
_entity.id
_entity.type
_entity.pdbx_description
1 polymer ?
#
loop_
_entity_poly.entity_id
_entity_poly.type
_entity_poly.pdbx_seq_one_letter_code
_entity_poly.pdbx_strand_id
1 'polypeptide(L)'
;MPPKQAKGEYIETDTGNKISRRSQIHGTQHIILGGKTVIQADAVIRGDLYRSSSSSSSSSSTSADGTGRPSQPSNPSVAITIGRYSYISRQAVLRPPSRLHRGVHTFYPLKIGDHVFVGERAVVEAATYGHPEGLCVCA
;
A
#
# COMPACT_ATOMS: atom_id res chain seq x y z
N MET A 1 15.33 29.23 11.66
CA MET A 1 15.00 29.15 10.22
C MET A 1 14.77 27.69 9.87
N PRO A 2 13.61 27.29 9.30
CA PRO A 2 13.44 25.93 8.83
C PRO A 2 14.45 25.66 7.69
N PRO A 3 15.14 24.51 7.69
CA PRO A 3 16.21 24.25 6.73
C PRO A 3 15.66 24.25 5.29
N LYS A 4 16.36 24.97 4.40
CA LYS A 4 16.07 25.02 2.96
C LYS A 4 16.12 23.60 2.40
N GLN A 5 14.98 23.08 1.96
CA GLN A 5 14.85 21.76 1.35
C GLN A 5 15.79 21.66 0.15
N ALA A 6 16.75 20.74 0.23
CA ALA A 6 17.81 20.61 -0.76
C ALA A 6 17.20 20.16 -2.10
N LYS A 7 17.51 20.91 -3.16
CA LYS A 7 17.15 20.57 -4.55
C LYS A 7 17.62 19.14 -4.84
N GLY A 8 16.68 18.22 -5.07
CA GLY A 8 16.97 16.82 -5.42
C GLY A 8 16.57 15.77 -4.38
N GLU A 9 16.04 16.16 -3.22
CA GLU A 9 15.62 15.19 -2.19
C GLU A 9 14.31 14.46 -2.55
N TYR A 10 13.48 15.06 -3.41
CA TYR A 10 12.17 14.52 -3.81
C TYR A 10 12.12 14.24 -5.31
N ILE A 11 11.49 13.12 -5.65
CA ILE A 11 11.06 12.73 -6.99
C ILE A 11 9.66 13.29 -7.16
N GLU A 12 9.46 14.08 -8.22
CA GLU A 12 8.14 14.54 -8.62
C GLU A 12 7.66 13.70 -9.81
N THR A 13 6.46 13.15 -9.72
CA THR A 13 5.83 12.42 -10.84
C THR A 13 4.88 13.34 -11.60
N ASP A 14 4.51 12.96 -12.83
CA ASP A 14 3.58 13.74 -13.68
C ASP A 14 2.19 13.91 -13.02
N THR A 15 1.83 12.98 -12.14
CA THR A 15 0.61 13.02 -11.31
C THR A 15 0.69 13.98 -10.11
N GLY A 16 1.82 14.68 -9.95
CA GLY A 16 2.08 15.64 -8.88
C GLY A 16 2.49 15.01 -7.56
N ASN A 17 2.92 13.75 -7.54
CA ASN A 17 3.37 13.09 -6.30
C ASN A 17 4.79 13.50 -5.97
N LYS A 18 5.07 13.81 -4.71
CA LYS A 18 6.40 14.15 -4.19
C LYS A 18 6.91 13.02 -3.31
N ILE A 19 7.84 12.22 -3.83
CA ILE A 19 8.34 11.02 -3.17
C ILE A 19 9.79 11.24 -2.77
N SER A 20 10.13 11.18 -1.49
CA SER A 20 11.52 11.31 -1.06
C SER A 20 12.37 10.18 -1.62
N ARG A 21 13.56 10.50 -2.13
CA ARG A 21 14.56 9.51 -2.57
C ARG A 21 15.09 8.64 -1.43
N ARG A 22 14.90 9.09 -0.18
CA ARG A 22 15.28 8.36 1.04
C ARG A 22 14.16 7.43 1.55
N SER A 23 12.99 7.43 0.91
CA SER A 23 11.91 6.49 1.27
C SER A 23 12.20 5.07 0.78
N GLN A 24 11.71 4.08 1.52
CA GLN A 24 11.84 2.67 1.18
C GLN A 24 10.51 2.14 0.67
N ILE A 25 10.40 1.92 -0.63
CA ILE A 25 9.19 1.45 -1.28
C ILE A 25 9.47 0.05 -1.86
N HIS A 26 8.86 -0.96 -1.27
CA HIS A 26 8.96 -2.35 -1.72
C HIS A 26 7.72 -2.73 -2.53
N GLY A 27 7.88 -3.49 -3.61
CA GLY A 27 6.75 -3.98 -4.40
C GLY A 27 5.98 -2.85 -5.11
N THR A 28 6.68 -1.94 -5.79
CA THR A 28 6.09 -0.81 -6.53
C THR A 28 5.02 -1.23 -7.55
N GLN A 29 5.12 -2.44 -8.10
CA GLN A 29 4.11 -3.03 -9.00
C GLN A 29 2.74 -3.26 -8.33
N HIS A 30 2.72 -3.35 -7.00
CA HIS A 30 1.54 -3.64 -6.19
C HIS A 30 1.09 -2.44 -5.35
N ILE A 31 1.67 -1.25 -5.60
CA ILE A 31 1.35 -0.02 -4.91
C ILE A 31 0.69 0.95 -5.89
N ILE A 32 -0.48 1.45 -5.51
CA ILE A 32 -1.18 2.49 -6.26
C ILE A 32 -1.06 3.80 -5.48
N LEU A 33 -0.46 4.81 -6.10
CA LEU A 33 -0.39 6.16 -5.57
C LEU A 33 -1.41 7.04 -6.29
N GLY A 34 -2.31 7.65 -5.52
CA GLY A 34 -3.14 8.75 -5.99
C GLY A 34 -2.29 9.97 -6.36
N GLY A 35 -2.91 10.98 -6.98
CA GLY A 35 -2.25 12.23 -7.35
C GLY A 35 -2.03 13.16 -6.16
N LYS A 36 -0.99 14.02 -6.26
CA LYS A 36 -0.61 15.02 -5.25
C LYS A 36 -0.31 14.42 -3.86
N THR A 37 0.20 13.19 -3.82
CA THR A 37 0.64 12.54 -2.57
C THR A 37 2.05 12.96 -2.21
N VAL A 38 2.35 13.09 -0.91
CA VAL A 38 3.67 13.46 -0.42
C VAL A 38 4.19 12.36 0.49
N ILE A 39 5.35 11.79 0.16
CA ILE A 39 6.03 10.76 0.93
C ILE A 39 7.36 11.34 1.42
N GLN A 40 7.48 11.49 2.74
CA GLN A 40 8.68 12.01 3.38
C GLN A 40 9.83 10.99 3.44
N ALA A 41 11.01 11.47 3.82
CA ALA A 41 12.21 10.64 4.00
C ALA A 41 11.99 9.54 5.05
N ASP A 42 12.67 8.40 4.87
CA ASP A 42 12.66 7.25 5.77
C ASP A 42 11.28 6.57 5.95
N ALA A 43 10.26 7.00 5.20
CA ALA A 43 8.98 6.30 5.16
C ALA A 43 9.15 4.92 4.50
N VAL A 44 8.52 3.90 5.07
CA VAL A 44 8.60 2.51 4.62
C VAL A 44 7.22 2.07 4.13
N ILE A 45 7.15 1.63 2.87
CA ILE A 45 5.92 1.17 2.23
C ILE A 45 6.14 -0.26 1.73
N ARG A 46 5.44 -1.22 2.32
CA ARG A 46 5.59 -2.65 2.02
C ARG A 46 4.50 -3.16 1.07
N GLY A 47 4.64 -2.87 -0.21
CA GLY A 47 3.79 -3.43 -1.27
C GLY A 47 4.14 -4.87 -1.66
N ASP A 48 5.25 -5.41 -1.15
CA ASP A 48 5.67 -6.80 -1.33
C ASP A 48 4.81 -7.80 -0.54
N LEU A 49 4.14 -7.35 0.52
CA LEU A 49 3.26 -8.14 1.36
C LEU A 49 1.83 -8.15 0.79
N TYR A 50 1.64 -8.84 -0.33
CA TYR A 50 0.35 -8.95 -0.99
C TYR A 50 -0.16 -10.39 -1.05
N ARG A 51 -1.44 -10.55 -1.32
CA ARG A 51 -2.03 -11.86 -1.56
C ARG A 51 -1.54 -12.36 -2.92
N SER A 52 -0.53 -13.23 -2.93
CA SER A 52 -0.23 -13.99 -4.15
C SER A 52 -1.43 -14.88 -4.45
N SER A 53 -1.99 -14.79 -5.64
CA SER A 53 -3.09 -15.66 -6.11
C SER A 53 -2.70 -17.14 -6.23
N SER A 54 -1.47 -17.51 -5.84
CA SER A 54 -0.90 -18.84 -5.96
C SER A 54 -0.71 -19.62 -4.65
N SER A 55 -1.50 -19.37 -3.59
CA SER A 55 -1.51 -20.29 -2.44
C SER A 55 -2.80 -20.26 -1.61
N SER A 56 -3.83 -20.95 -2.10
CA SER A 56 -4.68 -21.80 -1.25
C SER A 56 -5.46 -22.79 -2.12
N SER A 57 -4.80 -23.86 -2.54
CA SER A 57 -5.46 -25.11 -2.94
C SER A 57 -5.07 -26.23 -1.98
N SER A 58 -6.03 -26.63 -1.13
CA SER A 58 -6.30 -27.97 -0.57
C SER A 58 -7.16 -27.79 0.70
N SER A 59 -8.28 -28.48 0.95
CA SER A 59 -9.01 -29.52 0.23
C SER A 59 -10.31 -29.81 0.99
N SER A 60 -11.46 -29.78 0.31
CA SER A 60 -12.62 -30.62 0.66
C SER A 60 -13.39 -30.96 -0.62
N SER A 61 -12.89 -32.01 -1.26
CA SER A 61 -13.55 -33.10 -2.02
C SER A 61 -14.90 -32.90 -2.74
N THR A 62 -14.96 -33.58 -3.90
CA THR A 62 -16.09 -33.93 -4.79
C THR A 62 -16.54 -32.81 -5.75
N SER A 63 -16.62 -32.97 -7.07
CA SER A 63 -16.54 -34.12 -7.98
C SER A 63 -16.17 -33.65 -9.40
N ALA A 64 -15.68 -34.60 -10.21
CA ALA A 64 -15.23 -34.45 -11.59
C ALA A 64 -16.20 -33.72 -12.55
N ASP A 65 -15.67 -32.92 -13.47
CA ASP A 65 -15.85 -33.06 -14.93
C ASP A 65 -15.17 -31.89 -15.72
N GLY A 66 -14.56 -32.25 -16.85
CA GLY A 66 -14.57 -31.52 -18.12
C GLY A 66 -14.18 -30.04 -18.28
N THR A 67 -13.18 -29.83 -19.16
CA THR A 67 -13.01 -28.70 -20.11
C THR A 67 -12.27 -27.43 -19.67
N GLY A 68 -11.08 -27.25 -20.25
CA GLY A 68 -10.25 -26.06 -20.13
C GLY A 68 -10.91 -24.82 -20.75
N ARG A 69 -10.82 -23.70 -20.02
CA ARG A 69 -11.22 -22.35 -20.44
C ARG A 69 -10.18 -21.33 -19.93
N PRO A 70 -10.04 -20.19 -20.63
CA PRO A 70 -8.77 -19.58 -20.98
C PRO A 70 -8.14 -18.76 -19.85
N SER A 71 -6.84 -18.52 -20.00
CA SER A 71 -6.00 -17.58 -19.24
C SER A 71 -6.78 -16.36 -18.75
N GLN A 72 -7.15 -16.40 -17.47
CA GLN A 72 -7.82 -15.32 -16.78
C GLN A 72 -6.86 -14.12 -16.70
N PRO A 73 -7.30 -12.89 -16.98
CA PRO A 73 -6.45 -11.72 -16.88
C PRO A 73 -5.90 -11.65 -15.46
N SER A 74 -4.57 -11.63 -15.35
CA SER A 74 -3.85 -11.48 -14.09
C SER A 74 -4.19 -10.12 -13.50
N ASN A 75 -5.30 -10.03 -12.75
CA ASN A 75 -5.63 -8.83 -12.00
C ASN A 75 -4.42 -8.52 -11.11
N PRO A 76 -3.80 -7.33 -11.22
CA PRO A 76 -2.67 -7.00 -10.38
C PRO A 76 -3.14 -7.08 -8.92
N SER A 77 -2.55 -7.98 -8.16
CA SER A 77 -2.88 -8.11 -6.74
C SER A 77 -2.34 -6.89 -6.04
N VAL A 78 -3.20 -5.91 -5.77
CA VAL A 78 -2.81 -4.63 -5.14
C VAL A 78 -2.61 -4.87 -3.65
N ALA A 79 -1.44 -4.47 -3.15
CA ALA A 79 -1.09 -4.55 -1.74
C ALA A 79 -1.53 -3.31 -0.98
N ILE A 80 -1.22 -2.13 -1.55
CA ILE A 80 -1.45 -0.84 -0.91
C ILE A 80 -2.03 0.11 -1.95
N THR A 81 -3.15 0.74 -1.61
CA THR A 81 -3.74 1.83 -2.39
C THR A 81 -3.69 3.09 -1.55
N ILE A 82 -3.18 4.18 -2.10
CA ILE A 82 -3.09 5.48 -1.44
C ILE A 82 -3.92 6.49 -2.22
N GLY A 83 -4.85 7.17 -1.57
CA GLY A 83 -5.70 8.20 -2.17
C GLY A 83 -4.95 9.51 -2.43
N ARG A 84 -5.65 10.45 -3.07
CA ARG A 84 -5.14 11.76 -3.45
C ARG A 84 -4.93 12.66 -2.26
N TYR A 85 -3.99 13.61 -2.37
CA TYR A 85 -3.69 14.59 -1.30
C TYR A 85 -3.28 13.94 0.04
N SER A 86 -2.78 12.71 0.01
CA SER A 86 -2.28 12.04 1.20
C SER A 86 -0.88 12.52 1.56
N TYR A 87 -0.61 12.70 2.84
CA TYR A 87 0.68 13.09 3.38
C TYR A 87 1.21 12.01 4.31
N ILE A 88 2.37 11.46 3.97
CA ILE A 88 3.07 10.43 4.74
C ILE A 88 4.31 11.06 5.34
N SER A 89 4.31 11.21 6.67
CA SER A 89 5.41 11.82 7.42
C SER A 89 6.65 10.92 7.48
N ARG A 90 7.75 11.46 8.02
CA ARG A 90 9.02 10.75 8.14
C ARG A 90 8.88 9.49 8.99
N GLN A 91 9.64 8.45 8.64
CA GLN A 91 9.67 7.19 9.40
C GLN A 91 8.31 6.50 9.56
N ALA A 92 7.28 6.91 8.82
CA ALA A 92 5.99 6.24 8.83
C ALA A 92 6.09 4.87 8.15
N VAL A 93 5.46 3.85 8.74
CA VAL A 93 5.50 2.46 8.25
C VAL A 93 4.11 2.05 7.79
N LEU A 94 3.98 1.82 6.49
CA LEU A 94 2.78 1.30 5.84
C LEU A 94 2.97 -0.19 5.59
N ARG A 95 2.40 -1.01 6.47
CA ARG A 95 2.38 -2.46 6.31
C ARG A 95 0.96 -2.96 6.07
N PRO A 96 0.71 -3.75 5.02
CA PRO A 96 -0.57 -4.39 4.81
C PRO A 96 -0.94 -5.24 6.04
N PRO A 97 -2.19 -5.18 6.52
CA PRO A 97 -2.62 -6.00 7.64
C PRO A 97 -2.50 -7.49 7.30
N SER A 98 -1.93 -8.25 8.24
CA SER A 98 -1.78 -9.69 8.12
C SER A 98 -2.71 -10.40 9.08
N ARG A 99 -3.37 -11.47 8.61
CA ARG A 99 -4.12 -12.38 9.46
C ARG A 99 -3.48 -13.75 9.41
N LEU A 100 -3.15 -14.29 10.58
CA LEU A 100 -2.63 -15.64 10.71
C LEU A 100 -3.80 -16.63 10.73
N HIS A 101 -3.83 -17.55 9.78
CA HIS A 101 -4.78 -18.66 9.79
C HIS A 101 -4.04 -19.98 9.55
N ARG A 102 -4.13 -20.91 10.51
CA ARG A 102 -3.48 -22.23 10.44
C ARG A 102 -1.99 -22.18 10.05
N GLY A 103 -1.23 -21.23 10.59
CA GLY A 103 0.21 -21.08 10.32
C GLY A 103 0.54 -20.32 9.03
N VAL A 104 -0.45 -19.88 8.26
CA VAL A 104 -0.24 -19.11 7.02
C VAL A 104 -0.61 -17.63 7.24
N HIS A 105 0.33 -16.72 6.95
CA HIS A 105 0.09 -15.27 6.96
C HIS A 105 -0.64 -14.86 5.67
N THR A 106 -1.91 -14.48 5.80
CA THR A 106 -2.68 -13.90 4.70
C THR A 106 -2.68 -12.38 4.82
N PHE A 107 -2.13 -11.69 3.83
CA PHE A 107 -2.13 -10.23 3.77
C PHE A 107 -3.38 -9.73 3.04
N TYR A 108 -4.01 -8.69 3.60
CA TYR A 108 -5.15 -8.02 2.99
C TYR A 108 -4.71 -6.65 2.45
N PRO A 109 -5.34 -6.18 1.36
CA PRO A 109 -5.00 -4.89 0.78
C PRO A 109 -5.24 -3.77 1.80
N LEU A 110 -4.24 -2.90 1.99
CA LEU A 110 -4.34 -1.66 2.75
C LEU A 110 -4.85 -0.56 1.82
N LYS A 111 -6.02 0.00 2.12
CA LYS A 111 -6.60 1.12 1.36
C LYS A 111 -6.57 2.40 2.17
N ILE A 112 -5.81 3.39 1.72
CA ILE A 112 -5.79 4.74 2.27
C ILE A 112 -6.67 5.63 1.39
N GLY A 113 -7.60 6.36 1.99
CA GLY A 113 -8.50 7.29 1.32
C GLY A 113 -7.81 8.59 0.88
N ASP A 114 -8.61 9.52 0.35
CA ASP A 114 -8.15 10.87 0.00
C ASP A 114 -7.99 11.72 1.27
N HIS A 115 -7.10 12.72 1.26
CA HIS A 115 -6.88 13.65 2.36
C HIS A 115 -6.46 13.00 3.68
N VAL A 116 -5.59 12.00 3.60
CA VAL A 116 -5.08 11.31 4.78
C VAL A 116 -3.77 11.91 5.23
N PHE A 117 -3.61 12.12 6.54
CA PHE A 117 -2.35 12.52 7.16
C PHE A 117 -1.82 11.41 8.06
N VAL A 118 -0.65 10.88 7.73
CA VAL A 118 0.06 9.89 8.54
C VAL A 118 1.17 10.61 9.30
N GLY A 119 1.15 10.55 10.62
CA GLY A 119 2.12 11.20 11.51
C GLY A 119 3.52 10.61 11.44
N GLU A 120 4.50 11.36 11.97
CA GLU A 120 5.89 10.92 12.01
C GLU A 120 6.01 9.69 12.90
N ARG A 121 6.73 8.65 12.43
CA ARG A 121 6.86 7.34 13.10
C ARG A 121 5.56 6.54 13.29
N ALA A 122 4.47 6.96 12.65
CA ALA A 122 3.22 6.21 12.74
C ALA A 122 3.33 4.87 12.01
N VAL A 123 2.75 3.81 12.61
CA VAL A 123 2.67 2.48 12.01
C VAL A 123 1.22 2.20 11.63
N VAL A 124 0.95 2.07 10.35
CA VAL A 124 -0.39 1.85 9.82
C VAL A 124 -0.55 0.38 9.43
N GLU A 125 -1.52 -0.27 10.08
CA GLU A 125 -1.88 -1.68 9.89
C GLU A 125 -3.40 -1.89 9.69
N ALA A 126 -4.07 -0.96 9.02
CA ALA A 126 -5.52 -1.04 8.82
C ALA A 126 -5.88 -1.70 7.48
N ALA A 127 -7.05 -2.33 7.36
CA ALA A 127 -7.55 -2.78 6.06
C ALA A 127 -8.00 -1.59 5.20
N THR A 128 -8.66 -0.61 5.82
CA THR A 128 -9.08 0.64 5.18
C THR A 128 -8.84 1.78 6.16
N TYR A 129 -8.26 2.87 5.68
CA TYR A 129 -7.86 4.03 6.45
C TYR A 129 -8.27 5.31 5.73
N GLY A 130 -9.21 6.08 6.28
CA GLY A 130 -9.74 7.30 5.65
C GLY A 130 -11.26 7.27 5.48
N HIS A 131 -11.87 8.45 5.37
CA HIS A 131 -13.31 8.68 5.48
C HIS A 131 -13.87 9.49 4.30
N PRO A 132 -15.19 9.40 4.02
CA PRO A 132 -15.90 10.26 3.07
C PRO A 132 -15.95 11.77 3.37
N GLU A 133 -15.65 12.27 4.59
CA GLU A 133 -15.69 13.72 4.93
C GLU A 133 -14.74 14.16 6.07
N GLY A 134 -13.52 13.64 6.16
CA GLY A 134 -12.60 14.11 7.22
C GLY A 134 -11.15 13.66 7.10
N LEU A 135 -10.24 14.54 7.56
CA LEU A 135 -8.81 14.30 7.67
C LEU A 135 -8.56 13.24 8.75
N CYS A 136 -8.12 12.05 8.36
CA CYS A 136 -7.73 11.01 9.30
C CYS A 136 -6.26 11.21 9.69
N VAL A 137 -5.97 11.39 10.99
CA VAL A 137 -4.62 11.58 11.54
C VAL A 137 -4.20 10.32 12.27
N CYS A 138 -3.15 9.65 11.77
CA CYS A 138 -2.51 8.53 12.48
C CYS A 138 -1.40 9.13 13.33
N ALA A 139 -1.55 9.13 14.65
CA ALA A 139 -0.53 9.58 15.60
C ALA A 139 0.17 8.37 16.25
#